data_AF-A0A4R9G588-F1
#
_entry.id   AF-A0A4R9G588-F1
#
_cell.length_a   1.000
_cell.length_b   1.000
_cell.length_c   1.000
_cell.angle_alpha   90.00
_cell.angle_beta   90.00
_cell.angle_gamma   90.00
#
_symmetry.space_group_name_H-M   'P 1'
#
loop_
_entity.id
_entity.type
_entity.pdbx_description
1 polymer ?
#
loop_
_entity_poly.entity_id
_entity_poly.type
_entity_poly.pdbx_seq_one_letter_code
_entity_poly.pdbx_strand_id
1 'polypeptide(L)'
;MRSEEEKAKEWMETQERTPRPGASLSRPYIPKGVALNPIVKMVPPESLKPNPRNDFDPLSPEEYENLKEDIAINGILDALTAKKGGTIVTGENRYRIALELKEHENEEVRRRVQNIPVRFYMNDLTEEEEYDILEGDNLFRRHLTPEQKKERLKKRILRKYKDELVLDNRGGDRKSEIPKDEVDLFSETKGSGDEDEALAEDPNQGSNLQGEVLILEKKNIAKKISENENIPLGTATRYVSEIRKELHSKDPKPAKQKTTKETHSNKDKVKEFQKKFSRLTATGKKTEVNRLVGKLIGVRKKISELNAQISALQSQESEAIEKLVSVGEKKRVQGLHV
;
A
#
# COMPACT_ATOMS: atom_id res chain seq x y z
N MET A 1 20.63 40.95 2.78
CA MET A 1 19.41 40.45 3.44
C MET A 1 19.27 38.97 3.09
N ARG A 2 18.97 38.08 4.03
CA ARG A 2 18.70 36.65 3.74
C ARG A 2 17.46 36.50 2.86
N SER A 3 17.47 35.52 1.95
CA SER A 3 16.33 35.24 1.06
C SER A 3 15.14 34.68 1.86
N GLU A 4 13.92 34.79 1.32
CA GLU A 4 12.73 34.22 1.97
C GLU A 4 12.81 32.70 2.12
N GLU A 5 13.47 32.01 1.18
CA GLU A 5 13.70 30.57 1.23
C GLU A 5 14.66 30.16 2.35
N GLU A 6 15.73 30.93 2.57
CA GLU A 6 16.67 30.68 3.68
C GLU A 6 15.97 30.84 5.03
N LYS A 7 15.13 31.87 5.18
CA LYS A 7 14.32 32.08 6.38
C LYS A 7 13.30 30.95 6.58
N ALA A 8 12.71 30.44 5.50
CA ALA A 8 11.78 29.31 5.56
C ALA A 8 12.48 28.02 6.02
N LYS A 9 13.67 27.73 5.50
CA LYS A 9 14.49 26.59 5.90
C LYS A 9 14.91 26.68 7.37
N GLU A 10 15.42 27.83 7.79
CA GLU A 10 15.82 28.09 9.18
C GLU A 10 14.64 27.95 10.14
N TRP A 11 13.46 28.45 9.76
CA TRP A 11 12.23 28.31 10.54
C TRP A 11 11.80 26.84 10.66
N MET A 12 11.83 26.08 9.56
CA MET A 12 11.56 24.63 9.58
C MET A 12 12.53 23.88 10.49
N GLU A 13 13.83 24.13 10.35
CA GLU A 13 14.86 23.51 11.19
C GLU A 13 14.68 23.86 12.68
N THR A 14 14.24 25.08 12.98
CA THR A 14 13.94 25.51 14.36
C THR A 14 12.72 24.78 14.93
N GLN A 15 11.65 24.61 14.15
CA GLN A 15 10.49 23.80 14.58
C GLN A 15 10.87 22.33 14.80
N GLU A 16 11.82 21.80 14.03
CA GLU A 16 12.33 20.44 14.20
C GLU A 16 13.16 20.27 15.48
N ARG A 17 13.96 21.27 15.84
CA ARG A 17 14.79 21.24 17.07
C ARG A 17 13.97 21.38 18.34
N THR A 18 12.87 22.14 18.31
CA THR A 18 12.00 22.38 19.47
C THR A 18 10.53 22.18 19.08
N PRO A 19 10.03 20.92 19.06
CA PRO A 19 8.63 20.66 18.76
C PRO A 19 7.74 21.27 19.84
N ARG A 20 6.56 21.79 19.45
CA ARG A 20 5.60 22.36 20.40
C ARG A 20 5.13 21.28 21.38
N PRO A 21 4.91 21.61 22.67
CA PRO A 21 4.31 20.67 23.62
C PRO A 21 2.98 20.14 23.08
N GLY A 22 2.82 18.82 23.01
CA GLY A 22 1.62 18.17 22.47
C GLY A 22 1.60 17.99 20.95
N ALA A 23 2.56 18.54 20.20
CA ALA A 23 2.73 18.20 18.80
C ALA A 23 3.07 16.71 18.71
N SER A 24 2.28 15.98 17.92
CA SER A 24 2.64 14.63 17.52
C SER A 24 4.07 14.67 16.96
N LEU A 25 4.97 13.84 17.50
CA LEU A 25 6.34 13.66 16.98
C LEU A 25 6.37 13.21 15.50
N SER A 26 5.20 12.94 14.89
CA SER A 26 5.05 12.74 13.46
C SER A 26 5.33 14.04 12.71
N ARG A 27 6.50 14.09 12.08
CA ARG A 27 6.88 15.14 11.14
C ARG A 27 5.78 15.31 10.08
N PRO A 28 5.30 16.53 9.79
CA PRO A 28 4.54 16.76 8.56
C PRO A 28 5.45 16.38 7.38
N TYR A 29 5.01 15.44 6.55
CA TYR A 29 5.80 15.01 5.40
C TYR A 29 5.83 16.14 4.38
N ILE A 30 7.03 16.70 4.14
CA ILE A 30 7.27 17.69 3.11
C ILE A 30 8.33 17.11 2.16
N PRO A 31 8.02 16.96 0.86
CA PRO A 31 8.99 16.50 -0.13
C PRO A 31 10.24 17.38 -0.16
N LYS A 32 11.40 16.78 -0.48
CA LYS A 32 12.66 17.51 -0.60
C LYS A 32 12.55 18.58 -1.68
N GLY A 33 12.87 19.83 -1.34
CA GLY A 33 12.79 20.97 -2.26
C GLY A 33 11.46 21.72 -2.21
N VAL A 34 10.47 21.25 -1.46
CA VAL A 34 9.23 21.99 -1.20
C VAL A 34 9.40 22.81 0.08
N ALA A 35 9.11 24.11 0.01
CA ALA A 35 9.16 25.01 1.16
C ALA A 35 7.77 25.62 1.44
N LEU A 36 7.40 25.66 2.71
CA LEU A 36 6.24 26.41 3.21
C LEU A 36 6.66 27.84 3.54
N ASN A 37 5.76 28.79 3.29
CA ASN A 37 5.95 30.15 3.77
C ASN A 37 5.96 30.15 5.31
N PRO A 38 7.00 30.69 5.97
CA PRO A 38 7.08 30.72 7.42
C PRO A 38 5.98 31.60 8.03
N ILE A 39 5.46 32.56 7.26
CA ILE A 39 4.40 33.46 7.67
C ILE A 39 3.05 32.80 7.42
N VAL A 40 2.26 32.69 8.50
CA VAL A 40 0.83 32.34 8.42
C VAL A 40 0.07 33.58 7.98
N LYS A 41 -0.74 33.44 6.92
CA LYS A 41 -1.62 34.50 6.43
C LYS A 41 -3.04 34.21 6.90
N MET A 42 -3.72 35.24 7.38
CA MET A 42 -5.15 35.18 7.68
C MET A 42 -5.92 35.51 6.40
N VAL A 43 -6.73 34.58 5.91
CA VAL A 43 -7.47 34.74 4.66
C VAL A 43 -8.94 34.33 4.83
N PRO A 44 -9.87 34.94 4.08
CA PRO A 44 -11.27 34.53 4.12
C PRO A 44 -11.41 33.12 3.52
N PRO A 45 -12.24 32.24 4.10
CA PRO A 45 -12.45 30.88 3.59
C PRO A 45 -12.81 30.85 2.09
N GLU A 46 -13.60 31.81 1.60
CA GLU A 46 -14.07 31.88 0.20
C GLU A 46 -12.94 32.09 -0.81
N SER A 47 -11.78 32.58 -0.36
CA SER A 47 -10.61 32.71 -1.22
C SER A 47 -9.91 31.37 -1.49
N LEU A 48 -10.26 30.34 -0.73
CA LEU A 48 -9.71 29.00 -0.86
C LEU A 48 -10.62 28.10 -1.70
N LYS A 49 -10.02 27.04 -2.24
CA LYS A 49 -10.74 26.04 -3.05
C LYS A 49 -10.41 24.64 -2.52
N PRO A 50 -11.42 23.75 -2.43
CA PRO A 50 -11.18 22.36 -2.08
C PRO A 50 -10.32 21.68 -3.14
N ASN A 51 -9.64 20.62 -2.75
CA ASN A 51 -8.79 19.88 -3.67
C ASN A 51 -9.62 18.84 -4.43
N PRO A 52 -9.74 18.93 -5.77
CA PRO A 52 -10.51 17.96 -6.54
C PRO A 52 -9.91 16.55 -6.51
N ARG A 53 -8.65 16.39 -6.07
CA ARG A 53 -7.94 15.11 -6.00
C ARG A 53 -7.88 14.51 -4.61
N ASN A 54 -8.50 15.15 -3.62
CA ASN A 54 -8.56 14.59 -2.28
C ASN A 54 -9.52 13.39 -2.27
N ASP A 55 -8.96 12.20 -2.14
CA ASP A 55 -9.68 10.92 -2.05
C ASP A 55 -9.71 10.35 -0.61
N PHE A 56 -9.45 11.20 0.38
CA PHE A 56 -9.51 10.79 1.78
C PHE A 56 -10.95 10.73 2.26
N ASP A 57 -11.22 9.70 3.04
CA ASP A 57 -12.51 9.51 3.66
C ASP A 57 -12.77 10.68 4.62
N PRO A 58 -14.01 11.20 4.69
CA PRO A 58 -14.35 12.22 5.67
C PRO A 58 -14.18 11.69 7.09
N LEU A 59 -14.03 12.60 8.05
CA LEU A 59 -14.05 12.24 9.47
C LEU A 59 -15.35 11.53 9.82
N SER A 60 -15.30 10.68 10.83
CA SER A 60 -16.54 10.14 11.41
C SER A 60 -17.43 11.29 11.90
N PRO A 61 -18.77 11.12 11.92
CA PRO A 61 -19.67 12.20 12.35
C PRO A 61 -19.33 12.73 13.74
N GLU A 62 -18.95 11.85 14.67
CA GLU A 62 -18.56 12.23 16.03
C GLU A 62 -17.26 13.06 16.06
N GLU A 63 -16.22 12.63 15.34
CA GLU A 63 -14.97 13.40 15.25
C GLU A 63 -15.18 14.76 14.55
N TYR A 64 -16.07 14.80 13.56
CA TYR A 64 -16.39 16.02 12.83
C TYR A 64 -17.08 17.04 13.73
N GLU A 65 -18.10 16.63 14.49
CA GLU A 65 -18.79 17.51 15.44
C GLU A 65 -17.87 17.97 16.57
N ASN A 66 -17.05 17.06 17.13
CA ASN A 66 -16.06 17.44 18.15
C ASN A 66 -15.07 18.50 17.63
N LEU A 67 -14.59 18.35 16.38
CA LEU A 67 -13.72 19.33 15.75
C LEU A 67 -14.45 20.65 15.48
N LYS A 68 -15.74 20.60 15.13
CA LYS A 68 -16.58 21.77 14.88
C LYS A 68 -16.83 22.57 16.15
N GLU A 69 -17.14 21.91 17.26
CA GLU A 69 -17.27 22.54 18.57
C GLU A 69 -15.96 23.19 19.02
N ASP A 70 -14.83 22.49 18.88
CA ASP A 70 -13.51 23.04 19.22
C ASP A 70 -13.19 24.29 18.40
N ILE A 71 -13.42 24.25 17.08
CA ILE A 71 -13.21 25.41 16.20
C ILE A 71 -14.18 26.55 16.54
N ALA A 72 -15.42 26.26 16.95
CA ALA A 72 -16.36 27.30 17.35
C ALA A 72 -15.89 28.05 18.62
N ILE A 73 -15.29 27.33 19.57
CA ILE A 73 -14.80 27.89 20.84
C ILE A 73 -13.44 28.59 20.63
N ASN A 74 -12.48 27.88 20.03
CA ASN A 74 -11.07 28.27 20.01
C ASN A 74 -10.63 28.89 18.67
N GLY A 75 -11.42 28.74 17.61
CA GLY A 75 -10.99 29.01 16.25
C GLY A 75 -10.05 27.94 15.72
N ILE A 76 -9.52 28.15 14.52
CA ILE A 76 -8.56 27.25 13.91
C ILE A 76 -7.17 27.58 14.46
N LEU A 77 -6.63 26.73 15.32
CA LEU A 77 -5.29 26.90 15.90
C LEU A 77 -4.18 26.47 14.95
N ASP A 78 -4.37 25.30 14.33
CA ASP A 78 -3.43 24.77 13.34
C ASP A 78 -3.77 25.32 11.96
N ALA A 79 -2.83 26.03 11.34
CA ALA A 79 -3.01 26.59 10.02
C ALA A 79 -3.28 25.51 8.96
N LEU A 80 -4.11 25.84 7.96
CA LEU A 80 -4.26 25.03 6.75
C LEU A 80 -3.04 25.25 5.84
N THR A 81 -2.82 24.34 4.90
CA THR A 81 -1.82 24.57 3.83
C THR A 81 -2.49 24.64 2.47
N ALA A 82 -2.05 25.59 1.64
CA ALA A 82 -2.62 25.82 0.32
C ALA A 82 -1.53 26.17 -0.72
N LYS A 83 -1.83 25.94 -2.00
CA LYS A 83 -1.03 26.45 -3.12
C LYS A 83 -1.24 27.96 -3.28
N LYS A 84 -0.35 28.64 -4.01
CA LYS A 84 -0.49 30.07 -4.33
C LYS A 84 -1.85 30.43 -4.96
N GLY A 85 -2.46 29.51 -5.70
CA GLY A 85 -3.78 29.68 -6.32
C GLY A 85 -4.98 29.49 -5.38
N GLY A 86 -4.75 29.26 -4.08
CA GLY A 86 -5.82 29.06 -3.09
C GLY A 86 -6.34 27.62 -2.97
N THR A 87 -5.84 26.68 -3.79
CA THR A 87 -6.18 25.26 -3.65
C THR A 87 -5.61 24.70 -2.36
N ILE A 88 -6.48 24.14 -1.52
CA ILE A 88 -6.11 23.53 -0.25
C ILE A 88 -5.33 22.24 -0.51
N VAL A 89 -4.22 22.04 0.20
CA VAL A 89 -3.44 20.80 0.16
C VAL A 89 -3.71 19.98 1.42
N THR A 90 -3.76 20.64 2.59
CA THR A 90 -4.09 19.97 3.86
C THR A 90 -5.04 20.81 4.72
N GLY A 91 -5.85 20.12 5.52
CA GLY A 91 -6.82 20.76 6.44
C GLY A 91 -8.22 20.96 5.86
N GLU A 92 -8.65 20.11 4.93
CA GLU A 92 -9.94 20.25 4.26
C GLU A 92 -11.14 20.20 5.21
N ASN A 93 -11.13 19.37 6.25
CA ASN A 93 -12.22 19.34 7.24
C ASN A 93 -12.34 20.66 8.01
N ARG A 94 -11.20 21.27 8.39
CA ARG A 94 -11.17 22.60 9.02
C ARG A 94 -11.74 23.67 8.11
N TYR A 95 -11.45 23.58 6.80
CA TYR A 95 -12.03 24.48 5.80
C TYR A 95 -13.55 24.33 5.67
N ARG A 96 -14.06 23.09 5.57
CA ARG A 96 -15.52 22.84 5.50
C ARG A 96 -16.24 23.37 6.74
N ILE A 97 -15.69 23.08 7.92
CA ILE A 97 -16.21 23.59 9.19
C ILE A 97 -16.21 25.12 9.21
N ALA A 98 -15.14 25.77 8.74
CA ALA A 98 -15.08 27.24 8.69
C ALA A 98 -16.18 27.84 7.79
N LEU A 99 -16.51 27.18 6.68
CA LEU A 99 -17.62 27.58 5.81
C LEU A 99 -18.97 27.41 6.51
N GLU A 100 -19.19 26.30 7.20
CA GLU A 100 -20.43 26.07 7.97
C GLU A 100 -20.59 27.07 9.12
N LEU A 101 -19.54 27.32 9.89
CA LEU A 101 -19.57 28.20 11.05
C LEU A 101 -19.69 29.69 10.69
N LYS A 102 -19.52 30.05 9.41
CA LYS A 102 -19.73 31.42 8.95
C LYS A 102 -21.16 31.88 9.12
N GLU A 103 -22.12 30.97 8.99
CA GLU A 103 -23.55 31.23 9.14
C GLU A 103 -24.05 30.95 10.57
N HIS A 104 -23.15 30.66 11.51
CA HIS A 104 -23.49 30.34 12.88
C HIS A 104 -24.22 31.49 13.59
N GLU A 105 -25.17 31.18 14.48
CA GLU A 105 -26.02 32.17 15.15
C GLU A 105 -25.23 33.17 16.02
N ASN A 106 -24.23 32.66 16.75
CA ASN A 106 -23.34 33.45 17.60
C ASN A 106 -22.33 34.27 16.78
N GLU A 107 -22.34 35.60 16.95
CA GLU A 107 -21.46 36.55 16.26
C GLU A 107 -19.97 36.33 16.55
N GLU A 108 -19.61 35.94 17.78
CA GLU A 108 -18.21 35.71 18.11
C GLU A 108 -17.65 34.52 17.32
N VAL A 109 -18.45 33.47 17.15
CA VAL A 109 -18.07 32.28 16.37
C VAL A 109 -17.83 32.67 14.91
N ARG A 110 -18.74 33.46 14.32
CA ARG A 110 -18.57 33.98 12.95
C ARG A 110 -17.29 34.80 12.81
N ARG A 111 -16.98 35.65 13.79
CA ARG A 111 -15.76 36.46 13.79
C ARG A 111 -14.49 35.62 13.85
N ARG A 112 -14.50 34.50 14.59
CA ARG A 112 -13.36 33.56 14.68
C ARG A 112 -13.07 32.85 13.35
N VAL A 113 -14.09 32.57 12.54
CA VAL A 113 -13.93 31.89 11.24
C VAL A 113 -13.93 32.82 10.03
N GLN A 114 -14.15 34.13 10.23
CA GLN A 114 -14.16 35.13 9.16
C GLN A 114 -12.85 35.16 8.38
N ASN A 115 -11.72 35.02 9.07
CA ASN A 115 -10.41 34.84 8.46
C ASN A 115 -9.72 33.66 9.14
N ILE A 116 -9.26 32.71 8.35
CA ILE A 116 -8.64 31.49 8.82
C ILE A 116 -7.13 31.50 8.55
N PRO A 117 -6.32 30.90 9.44
CA PRO A 117 -4.88 30.84 9.26
C PRO A 117 -4.51 29.83 8.17
N VAL A 118 -3.75 30.30 7.17
CA VAL A 118 -3.28 29.50 6.04
C VAL A 118 -1.80 29.76 5.79
N ARG A 119 -1.04 28.69 5.54
CA ARG A 119 0.32 28.75 5.01
C ARG A 119 0.33 28.38 3.54
N PHE A 120 1.01 29.19 2.75
CA PHE A 120 1.17 28.95 1.33
C PHE A 120 2.49 28.25 1.04
N TYR A 121 2.47 27.30 0.10
CA TYR A 121 3.71 26.79 -0.47
C TYR A 121 4.41 27.86 -1.30
N MET A 122 5.72 28.00 -1.11
CA MET A 122 6.54 28.95 -1.87
C MET A 122 6.76 28.50 -3.31
N ASN A 123 6.88 27.19 -3.50
CA ASN A 123 7.13 26.58 -4.79
C ASN A 123 5.82 26.12 -5.43
N ASP A 124 5.80 26.11 -6.76
CA ASP A 124 4.66 25.59 -7.49
C ASP A 124 4.71 24.06 -7.42
N LEU A 125 3.80 23.50 -6.63
CA LEU A 125 3.71 22.07 -6.39
C LEU A 125 3.23 21.34 -7.63
N THR A 126 4.02 20.36 -8.06
CA THR A 126 3.55 19.36 -9.03
C THR A 126 2.39 18.56 -8.43
N GLU A 127 1.61 17.95 -9.32
CA GLU A 127 0.46 17.13 -8.94
C GLU A 127 0.84 15.94 -8.04
N GLU A 128 2.01 15.34 -8.30
CA GLU A 128 2.52 14.22 -7.51
C GLU A 128 2.98 14.67 -6.13
N GLU A 129 3.70 15.79 -6.03
CA GLU A 129 4.15 16.36 -4.75
C GLU A 129 2.97 16.78 -3.86
N GLU A 130 1.95 17.39 -4.46
CA GLU A 130 0.72 17.76 -3.78
C GLU A 130 0.05 16.53 -3.16
N TYR A 131 -0.14 15.48 -3.95
CA TYR A 131 -0.77 14.25 -3.45
C TYR A 131 0.12 13.57 -2.40
N ASP A 132 1.43 13.61 -2.57
CA ASP A 132 2.40 13.06 -1.62
C ASP A 132 2.37 13.75 -0.26
N ILE A 133 2.20 15.07 -0.23
CA ILE A 133 2.02 15.86 1.00
C ILE A 133 0.67 15.54 1.64
N LEU A 134 -0.40 15.56 0.84
CA LEU A 134 -1.76 15.28 1.29
C LEU A 134 -1.84 13.88 1.91
N GLU A 135 -1.27 12.88 1.24
CA GLU A 135 -1.19 11.52 1.73
C GLU A 135 -0.28 11.41 2.96
N GLY A 136 0.87 12.08 2.99
CA GLY A 136 1.77 12.07 4.14
C GLY A 136 1.15 12.68 5.40
N ASP A 137 0.38 13.76 5.28
CA ASP A 137 -0.32 14.38 6.40
C ASP A 137 -1.41 13.47 6.98
N ASN A 138 -2.05 12.63 6.16
CA ASN A 138 -3.14 11.75 6.60
C ASN A 138 -2.68 10.32 6.98
N LEU A 139 -1.70 9.74 6.27
CA LEU A 139 -1.27 8.33 6.40
C LEU A 139 -0.69 7.99 7.79
N PHE A 140 -0.15 8.99 8.49
CA PHE A 140 0.40 8.83 9.84
C PHE A 140 -0.52 9.32 10.95
N ARG A 141 -1.73 9.80 10.64
CA ARG A 141 -2.68 10.23 11.67
C ARG A 141 -3.29 9.01 12.37
N ARG A 142 -3.56 9.19 13.67
CA ARG A 142 -4.03 8.13 14.59
C ARG A 142 -5.41 7.57 14.27
N HIS A 143 -6.19 8.24 13.42
CA HIS A 143 -7.56 7.84 13.08
C HIS A 143 -7.63 6.67 12.09
N LEU A 144 -6.53 6.36 11.39
CA LEU A 144 -6.52 5.22 10.46
C LEU A 144 -6.29 3.90 11.20
N THR A 145 -7.12 2.91 10.94
CA THR A 145 -6.88 1.55 11.44
C THR A 145 -5.59 0.98 10.82
N PRO A 146 -4.93 -0.01 11.47
CA PRO A 146 -3.74 -0.64 10.91
C PRO A 146 -3.96 -1.22 9.50
N GLU A 147 -5.17 -1.66 9.20
CA GLU A 147 -5.55 -2.20 7.89
C GLU A 147 -5.69 -1.11 6.83
N GLN A 148 -6.40 -0.02 7.13
CA GLN A 148 -6.50 1.13 6.23
C GLN A 148 -5.13 1.75 5.95
N LYS A 149 -4.28 1.84 6.97
CA LYS A 149 -2.90 2.32 6.84
C LYS A 149 -2.09 1.42 5.92
N LYS A 150 -2.24 0.09 6.06
CA LYS A 150 -1.61 -0.89 5.17
C LYS A 150 -2.07 -0.73 3.73
N GLU A 151 -3.37 -0.58 3.47
CA GLU A 151 -3.90 -0.43 2.11
C GLU A 151 -3.46 0.87 1.45
N ARG A 152 -3.53 1.99 2.16
CA ARG A 152 -3.07 3.29 1.65
C ARG A 152 -1.57 3.25 1.36
N LEU A 153 -0.77 2.70 2.26
CA LEU A 153 0.67 2.54 2.03
C LEU A 153 0.98 1.62 0.85
N LYS A 154 0.21 0.56 0.63
CA LYS A 154 0.31 -0.25 -0.59
C LYS A 154 -0.02 0.55 -1.85
N LYS A 155 -1.08 1.36 -1.84
CA LYS A 155 -1.45 2.24 -2.97
C LYS A 155 -0.34 3.24 -3.26
N ARG A 156 0.25 3.86 -2.23
CA ARG A 156 1.40 4.76 -2.35
C ARG A 156 2.61 4.07 -2.98
N ILE A 157 2.96 2.89 -2.48
CA ILE A 157 4.07 2.09 -3.02
C ILE A 157 3.80 1.75 -4.49
N LEU A 158 2.58 1.33 -4.81
CA LEU A 158 2.19 1.00 -6.18
C LEU A 158 2.26 2.23 -7.09
N ARG A 159 1.84 3.42 -6.65
CA ARG A 159 1.94 4.66 -7.42
C ARG A 159 3.40 5.04 -7.71
N LYS A 160 4.24 5.06 -6.68
CA LYS A 160 5.63 5.54 -6.78
C LYS A 160 6.60 4.56 -7.43
N TYR A 161 6.40 3.27 -7.21
CA TYR A 161 7.37 2.24 -7.58
C TYR A 161 6.80 1.28 -8.62
N LYS A 162 5.69 1.59 -9.30
CA LYS A 162 5.03 0.70 -10.28
C LYS A 162 6.03 0.11 -11.28
N ASP A 163 6.78 0.98 -11.95
CA ASP A 163 7.68 0.58 -13.03
C ASP A 163 8.88 -0.19 -12.48
N GLU A 164 9.41 0.22 -11.33
CA GLU A 164 10.49 -0.50 -10.65
C GLU A 164 10.02 -1.90 -10.22
N LEU A 165 8.80 -2.03 -9.69
CA LEU A 165 8.20 -3.29 -9.24
C LEU A 165 7.97 -4.28 -10.38
N VAL A 166 7.64 -3.76 -11.58
CA VAL A 166 7.51 -4.57 -12.81
C VAL A 166 8.87 -4.98 -13.36
N LEU A 167 9.89 -4.10 -13.28
CA LEU A 167 11.24 -4.38 -13.75
C LEU A 167 12.01 -5.34 -12.84
N ASP A 168 11.77 -5.31 -11.53
CA ASP A 168 12.37 -6.23 -10.56
C ASP A 168 11.68 -7.60 -10.61
N ASN A 169 12.06 -8.38 -11.62
CA ASN A 169 11.65 -9.77 -11.86
C ASN A 169 12.26 -10.77 -10.84
N ARG A 170 12.19 -10.45 -9.54
CA ARG A 170 12.47 -11.38 -8.44
C ARG A 170 11.16 -12.02 -7.99
N GLY A 171 10.84 -13.16 -8.58
CA GLY A 171 9.64 -13.94 -8.23
C GLY A 171 9.09 -14.85 -9.33
N GLY A 172 9.60 -14.74 -10.56
CA GLY A 172 9.37 -15.74 -11.60
C GLY A 172 10.16 -17.02 -11.32
N ASP A 173 9.61 -18.18 -11.70
CA ASP A 173 10.21 -19.50 -11.57
C ASP A 173 11.59 -19.54 -12.27
N ARG A 174 12.69 -19.33 -11.54
CA ARG A 174 14.06 -19.29 -12.10
C ARG A 174 14.66 -20.69 -12.28
N LYS A 175 13.84 -21.73 -12.43
CA LYS A 175 14.33 -23.11 -12.63
C LYS A 175 14.35 -23.58 -14.08
N SER A 176 13.99 -22.75 -15.07
CA SER A 176 13.79 -23.25 -16.43
C SER A 176 14.83 -22.86 -17.50
N GLU A 177 15.94 -22.19 -17.18
CA GLU A 177 16.93 -21.80 -18.22
C GLU A 177 18.39 -21.88 -17.72
N ILE A 178 18.81 -23.03 -17.21
CA ILE A 178 20.25 -23.38 -17.19
C ILE A 178 20.43 -24.48 -18.24
N PRO A 179 21.00 -24.18 -19.42
CA PRO A 179 21.48 -25.20 -20.34
C PRO A 179 22.51 -26.08 -19.62
N LYS A 180 22.33 -27.40 -19.67
CA LYS A 180 23.19 -28.41 -19.04
C LYS A 180 24.44 -28.73 -19.88
N ASP A 181 24.97 -27.75 -20.59
CA ASP A 181 26.14 -27.95 -21.44
C ASP A 181 27.21 -26.93 -21.05
N GLU A 182 27.94 -27.25 -19.98
CA GLU A 182 29.36 -26.97 -19.83
C GLU A 182 29.85 -27.76 -18.61
N VAL A 183 30.16 -29.01 -18.91
CA VAL A 183 30.87 -29.96 -18.07
C VAL A 183 32.36 -29.64 -18.19
N ASP A 184 33.10 -29.90 -17.11
CA ASP A 184 34.54 -30.13 -17.07
C ASP A 184 35.49 -28.98 -17.41
N LEU A 185 35.98 -28.31 -16.36
CA LEU A 185 37.42 -28.08 -16.24
C LEU A 185 37.85 -27.96 -14.78
N PHE A 186 38.92 -28.68 -14.45
CA PHE A 186 39.65 -28.77 -13.17
C PHE A 186 39.24 -29.88 -12.20
N SER A 187 39.47 -31.11 -12.65
CA SER A 187 40.05 -32.15 -11.81
C SER A 187 41.56 -31.91 -11.61
N GLU A 188 42.03 -32.32 -10.43
CA GLU A 188 43.43 -32.59 -10.03
C GLU A 188 44.29 -31.45 -9.48
N THR A 189 44.51 -31.49 -8.17
CA THR A 189 45.88 -31.61 -7.62
C THR A 189 45.85 -32.20 -6.21
N LYS A 190 46.68 -33.23 -5.99
CA LYS A 190 46.91 -33.96 -4.73
C LYS A 190 48.04 -33.35 -3.89
N GLY A 191 47.98 -33.60 -2.59
CA GLY A 191 49.13 -33.74 -1.66
C GLY A 191 49.00 -32.85 -0.41
N SER A 192 49.43 -33.19 0.80
CA SER A 192 49.81 -34.43 1.52
C SER A 192 50.39 -33.97 2.87
N GLY A 193 49.92 -34.55 4.00
CA GLY A 193 50.54 -34.60 5.36
C GLY A 193 50.74 -33.28 6.13
N ASP A 194 50.84 -33.23 7.47
CA ASP A 194 50.59 -34.14 8.58
C ASP A 194 50.52 -33.25 9.87
N GLU A 195 49.70 -33.69 10.84
CA GLU A 195 49.80 -33.57 12.31
C GLU A 195 50.01 -32.20 13.02
N ASP A 196 49.07 -31.81 13.90
CA ASP A 196 49.31 -31.74 15.36
C ASP A 196 48.04 -31.42 16.17
N GLU A 197 48.00 -31.98 17.38
CA GLU A 197 46.87 -32.21 18.29
C GLU A 197 46.81 -31.17 19.43
N ALA A 198 45.63 -30.60 19.75
CA ALA A 198 45.25 -30.16 21.12
C ALA A 198 43.82 -29.54 21.22
N LEU A 199 42.90 -30.33 21.78
CA LEU A 199 41.94 -30.04 22.87
C LEU A 199 41.07 -28.75 22.88
N ALA A 200 39.78 -28.99 22.60
CA ALA A 200 38.55 -28.60 23.33
C ALA A 200 38.15 -27.11 23.54
N GLU A 201 37.03 -26.69 22.90
CA GLU A 201 35.76 -26.28 23.55
C GLU A 201 34.65 -25.96 22.49
N ASP A 202 33.37 -26.09 22.91
CA ASP A 202 32.10 -26.30 22.17
C ASP A 202 31.65 -25.18 21.16
N PRO A 203 30.74 -25.46 20.20
CA PRO A 203 30.55 -24.68 18.97
C PRO A 203 29.41 -23.67 19.07
N ASN A 204 29.67 -22.42 18.72
CA ASN A 204 28.62 -21.56 18.18
C ASN A 204 29.19 -20.49 17.25
N GLN A 205 28.52 -20.34 16.10
CA GLN A 205 28.73 -19.32 15.07
C GLN A 205 29.86 -19.57 14.05
N GLY A 206 29.63 -20.54 13.17
CA GLY A 206 30.32 -20.68 11.90
C GLY A 206 29.55 -19.98 10.76
N SER A 207 29.99 -18.77 10.45
CA SER A 207 29.73 -18.06 9.20
C SER A 207 30.25 -18.88 8.00
N ASN A 208 29.46 -18.99 6.94
CA ASN A 208 29.95 -19.38 5.62
C ASN A 208 29.40 -18.40 4.57
N LEU A 209 30.09 -17.27 4.49
CA LEU A 209 30.07 -16.34 3.37
C LEU A 209 31.04 -16.84 2.30
N GLN A 210 30.53 -17.52 1.28
CA GLN A 210 31.22 -17.55 -0.03
C GLN A 210 30.21 -17.90 -1.12
N GLY A 211 29.63 -16.83 -1.67
CA GLY A 211 28.66 -16.87 -2.76
C GLY A 211 27.88 -15.57 -2.93
N GLU A 212 27.87 -14.70 -1.91
CA GLU A 212 26.89 -13.61 -1.82
C GLU A 212 27.42 -12.21 -2.16
N VAL A 213 28.67 -12.04 -2.60
CA VAL A 213 29.26 -10.67 -2.68
C VAL A 213 29.09 -9.99 -4.04
N LEU A 214 28.73 -10.71 -5.12
CA LEU A 214 28.76 -10.12 -6.49
C LEU A 214 27.40 -9.90 -7.16
N ILE A 215 26.27 -10.02 -6.44
CA ILE A 215 24.91 -9.70 -6.94
C ILE A 215 24.29 -8.50 -6.17
N LEU A 216 25.06 -7.82 -5.30
CA LEU A 216 24.50 -6.94 -4.28
C LEU A 216 24.10 -5.53 -4.75
N GLU A 217 24.53 -5.05 -5.91
CA GLU A 217 24.30 -3.65 -6.30
C GLU A 217 23.06 -3.42 -7.17
N LYS A 218 22.41 -4.48 -7.67
CA LYS A 218 21.13 -4.34 -8.41
C LYS A 218 19.93 -4.39 -7.46
N LYS A 219 19.65 -3.22 -6.87
CA LYS A 219 18.34 -2.67 -6.43
C LYS A 219 17.41 -3.66 -5.69
N ASN A 220 17.56 -3.74 -4.37
CA ASN A 220 16.50 -4.29 -3.52
C ASN A 220 15.42 -3.21 -3.30
N ILE A 221 14.34 -3.26 -4.10
CA ILE A 221 13.25 -2.27 -4.03
C ILE A 221 12.64 -2.19 -2.63
N ALA A 222 12.55 -3.31 -1.91
CA ALA A 222 12.06 -3.32 -0.54
C ALA A 222 12.95 -2.49 0.40
N LYS A 223 14.27 -2.46 0.17
CA LYS A 223 15.21 -1.61 0.93
C LYS A 223 14.99 -0.13 0.63
N LYS A 224 14.83 0.24 -0.65
CA LYS A 224 14.52 1.62 -1.07
C LYS A 224 13.18 2.11 -0.50
N ILE A 225 12.14 1.27 -0.55
CA ILE A 225 10.84 1.58 0.05
C ILE A 225 10.94 1.73 1.56
N SER A 226 11.68 0.83 2.23
CA SER A 226 11.90 0.87 3.68
C SER A 226 12.52 2.20 4.13
N GLU A 227 13.55 2.66 3.41
CA GLU A 227 14.24 3.93 3.68
C GLU A 227 13.37 5.16 3.36
N ASN A 228 12.69 5.18 2.21
CA ASN A 228 11.92 6.34 1.77
C ASN A 228 10.58 6.52 2.49
N GLU A 229 9.90 5.42 2.81
CA GLU A 229 8.59 5.43 3.48
C GLU A 229 8.71 5.27 5.00
N ASN A 230 9.94 5.15 5.53
CA ASN A 230 10.24 4.97 6.95
C ASN A 230 9.47 3.79 7.59
N ILE A 231 9.51 2.63 6.92
CA ILE A 231 8.89 1.39 7.40
C ILE A 231 9.93 0.29 7.59
N PRO A 232 9.74 -0.67 8.52
CA PRO A 232 10.66 -1.78 8.68
C PRO A 232 10.85 -2.60 7.39
N LEU A 233 12.08 -3.06 7.14
CA LEU A 233 12.41 -3.81 5.92
C LEU A 233 11.55 -5.06 5.72
N GLY A 234 11.22 -5.77 6.81
CA GLY A 234 10.32 -6.92 6.77
C GLY A 234 8.90 -6.55 6.31
N THR A 235 8.39 -5.40 6.76
CA THR A 235 7.08 -4.86 6.36
C THR A 235 7.09 -4.43 4.90
N ALA A 236 8.13 -3.70 4.46
CA ALA A 236 8.31 -3.33 3.05
C ALA A 236 8.35 -4.56 2.15
N THR A 237 9.11 -5.59 2.54
CA THR A 237 9.22 -6.85 1.80
C THR A 237 7.86 -7.55 1.70
N ARG A 238 7.11 -7.63 2.79
CA ARG A 238 5.76 -8.20 2.80
C ARG A 238 4.82 -7.44 1.87
N TYR A 239 4.79 -6.11 1.94
CA TYR A 239 3.92 -5.29 1.10
C TYR A 239 4.27 -5.41 -0.38
N VAL A 240 5.56 -5.34 -0.74
CA VAL A 240 6.04 -5.60 -2.10
C VAL A 240 5.55 -6.96 -2.62
N SER A 241 5.65 -8.01 -1.79
CA SER A 241 5.20 -9.35 -2.18
C SER A 241 3.69 -9.45 -2.39
N GLU A 242 2.89 -8.77 -1.56
CA GLU A 242 1.43 -8.73 -1.70
C GLU A 242 1.02 -7.93 -2.95
N ILE A 243 1.63 -6.76 -3.19
CA ILE A 243 1.39 -5.93 -4.39
C ILE A 243 1.76 -6.69 -5.67
N ARG A 244 2.87 -7.43 -5.68
CA ARG A 244 3.24 -8.28 -6.83
C ARG A 244 2.20 -9.34 -7.14
N LYS A 245 1.69 -10.04 -6.10
CA LYS A 245 0.62 -11.02 -6.28
C LYS A 245 -0.64 -10.38 -6.86
N GLU A 246 -0.99 -9.19 -6.38
CA GLU A 246 -2.14 -8.42 -6.86
C GLU A 246 -1.96 -7.98 -8.34
N LEU A 247 -0.78 -7.49 -8.73
CA LEU A 247 -0.45 -7.13 -10.11
C LEU A 247 -0.52 -8.33 -11.06
N HIS A 248 0.10 -9.45 -10.69
CA HIS A 248 0.06 -10.68 -11.50
C HIS A 248 -1.33 -11.32 -11.57
N SER A 249 -2.23 -11.01 -10.63
CA SER A 249 -3.63 -11.46 -10.66
C SER A 249 -4.56 -10.56 -11.49
N LYS A 250 -4.13 -9.33 -11.82
CA LYS A 250 -4.95 -8.32 -12.52
C LYS A 250 -4.62 -8.16 -14.01
N ASP A 251 -3.49 -8.68 -14.48
CA ASP A 251 -3.21 -8.73 -15.92
C ASP A 251 -3.86 -9.97 -16.56
N PRO A 252 -4.80 -9.83 -17.52
CA PRO A 252 -5.03 -10.91 -18.47
C PRO A 252 -3.73 -11.05 -19.25
N LYS A 253 -3.03 -12.15 -18.98
CA LYS A 253 -1.78 -12.59 -19.61
C LYS A 253 -1.65 -12.03 -21.04
N PRO A 254 -0.72 -11.11 -21.33
CA PRO A 254 -0.55 -10.60 -22.69
C PRO A 254 -0.22 -11.79 -23.58
N ALA A 255 -0.92 -11.87 -24.70
CA ALA A 255 -0.78 -12.91 -25.71
C ALA A 255 0.64 -12.92 -26.27
N LYS A 256 1.58 -13.59 -25.60
CA LYS A 256 2.80 -14.06 -26.22
C LYS A 256 2.42 -15.19 -27.16
N GLN A 257 2.74 -14.98 -28.44
CA GLN A 257 2.69 -15.95 -29.52
C GLN A 257 3.05 -17.34 -28.99
N LYS A 258 2.12 -18.28 -29.19
CA LYS A 258 2.32 -19.70 -28.93
C LYS A 258 3.47 -20.20 -29.82
N THR A 259 4.68 -20.23 -29.28
CA THR A 259 5.50 -21.42 -29.46
C THR A 259 4.99 -22.45 -28.48
N THR A 260 4.31 -23.44 -29.05
CA THR A 260 3.87 -24.71 -28.46
C THR A 260 4.81 -25.20 -27.36
N LYS A 261 4.38 -25.08 -26.09
CA LYS A 261 4.81 -25.97 -25.02
C LYS A 261 3.57 -26.57 -24.36
N GLU A 262 3.61 -27.89 -24.33
CA GLU A 262 2.54 -28.85 -24.10
C GLU A 262 1.69 -28.55 -22.86
N THR A 263 0.38 -28.49 -23.07
CA THR A 263 -0.60 -28.74 -22.01
C THR A 263 -0.46 -30.18 -21.57
N HIS A 264 0.29 -30.45 -20.50
CA HIS A 264 0.15 -31.71 -19.78
C HIS A 264 -1.29 -31.80 -19.30
N SER A 265 -2.04 -32.70 -19.94
CA SER A 265 -3.45 -32.94 -19.67
C SER A 265 -3.62 -33.35 -18.20
N ASN A 266 -4.80 -33.18 -17.62
CA ASN A 266 -5.06 -33.69 -16.27
C ASN A 266 -4.75 -35.19 -16.14
N LYS A 267 -4.79 -35.95 -17.25
CA LYS A 267 -4.36 -37.35 -17.30
C LYS A 267 -2.86 -37.52 -17.03
N ASP A 268 -2.02 -36.60 -17.49
CA ASP A 268 -0.56 -36.68 -17.32
C ASP A 268 -0.16 -36.40 -15.87
N LYS A 269 -0.81 -35.44 -15.23
CA LYS A 269 -0.63 -35.14 -13.79
C LYS A 269 -1.07 -36.32 -12.90
N VAL A 270 -2.15 -37.00 -13.27
CA VAL A 270 -2.63 -38.21 -12.57
C VAL A 270 -1.64 -39.36 -12.75
N LYS A 271 -1.10 -39.57 -13.95
CA LYS A 271 -0.07 -40.59 -14.21
C LYS A 271 1.22 -40.32 -13.44
N GLU A 272 1.68 -39.06 -13.38
CA GLU A 272 2.83 -38.68 -12.56
C GLU A 272 2.59 -38.89 -11.06
N PHE A 273 1.40 -38.53 -10.58
CA PHE A 273 1.01 -38.79 -9.20
C PHE A 273 1.01 -40.29 -8.89
N GLN A 274 0.42 -41.13 -9.77
CA GLN A 274 0.42 -42.58 -9.59
C GLN A 274 1.83 -43.17 -9.53
N LYS A 275 2.75 -42.73 -10.40
CA LYS A 275 4.16 -43.15 -10.39
C LYS A 275 4.90 -42.72 -9.11
N LYS A 276 4.58 -41.55 -8.55
CA LYS A 276 5.16 -41.07 -7.28
C LYS A 276 4.54 -41.82 -6.10
N PHE A 277 3.23 -42.06 -6.14
CA PHE A 277 2.48 -42.73 -5.09
C PHE A 277 2.87 -44.21 -4.95
N SER A 278 3.16 -44.90 -6.05
CA SER A 278 3.60 -46.30 -6.02
C SER A 278 4.96 -46.49 -5.33
N ARG A 279 5.82 -45.46 -5.38
CA ARG A 279 7.18 -45.45 -4.79
C ARG A 279 7.20 -45.09 -3.30
N LEU A 280 6.07 -44.72 -2.71
CA LEU A 280 5.98 -44.36 -1.29
C LEU A 280 5.84 -45.59 -0.38
N THR A 281 6.36 -45.46 0.84
CA THR A 281 6.13 -46.42 1.94
C THR A 281 4.67 -46.42 2.38
N ALA A 282 4.22 -47.44 3.13
CA ALA A 282 2.83 -47.55 3.59
C ALA A 282 2.37 -46.30 4.39
N THR A 283 3.24 -45.76 5.24
CA THR A 283 3.00 -44.53 6.00
C THR A 283 2.96 -43.29 5.09
N GLY A 284 3.83 -43.22 4.07
CA GLY A 284 3.84 -42.16 3.06
C GLY A 284 2.58 -42.14 2.20
N LYS A 285 2.03 -43.32 1.86
CA LYS A 285 0.76 -43.43 1.14
C LYS A 285 -0.41 -42.91 1.98
N LYS A 286 -0.48 -43.29 3.27
CA LYS A 286 -1.53 -42.85 4.19
C LYS A 286 -1.53 -41.33 4.40
N THR A 287 -0.35 -40.72 4.53
CA THR A 287 -0.20 -39.26 4.68
C THR A 287 -0.59 -38.50 3.41
N GLU A 288 -0.19 -38.96 2.23
CA GLU A 288 -0.57 -38.30 0.97
C GLU A 288 -2.07 -38.42 0.67
N VAL A 289 -2.70 -39.55 1.02
CA VAL A 289 -4.17 -39.71 0.95
C VAL A 289 -4.87 -38.73 1.89
N ASN A 290 -4.43 -38.62 3.15
CA ASN A 290 -5.01 -37.67 4.10
C ASN A 290 -4.86 -36.22 3.61
N ARG A 291 -3.74 -35.88 2.97
CA ARG A 291 -3.52 -34.57 2.35
C ARG A 291 -4.50 -34.29 1.22
N LEU A 292 -4.75 -35.26 0.35
CA LEU A 292 -5.72 -35.12 -0.74
C LEU A 292 -7.16 -35.02 -0.22
N VAL A 293 -7.52 -35.81 0.78
CA VAL A 293 -8.83 -35.74 1.44
C VAL A 293 -9.04 -34.36 2.09
N GLY A 294 -8.05 -33.83 2.80
CA GLY A 294 -8.11 -32.48 3.38
C GLY A 294 -8.31 -31.39 2.32
N LYS A 295 -7.59 -31.48 1.19
CA LYS A 295 -7.79 -30.57 0.05
C LYS A 295 -9.20 -30.70 -0.55
N LEU A 296 -9.70 -31.92 -0.71
CA LEU A 296 -11.03 -32.17 -1.25
C LEU A 296 -12.13 -31.61 -0.34
N ILE A 297 -12.00 -31.76 0.97
CA ILE A 297 -12.91 -31.14 1.96
C ILE A 297 -12.89 -29.63 1.83
N GLY A 298 -11.72 -29.01 1.74
CA GLY A 298 -11.58 -27.56 1.55
C GLY A 298 -12.24 -27.05 0.26
N VAL A 299 -12.07 -27.79 -0.85
CA VAL A 299 -12.74 -27.47 -2.12
C VAL A 299 -14.25 -27.61 -2.00
N ARG A 300 -14.75 -28.68 -1.37
CA ARG A 300 -16.20 -28.88 -1.16
C ARG A 300 -16.83 -27.78 -0.29
N LYS A 301 -16.14 -27.32 0.76
CA LYS A 301 -16.61 -26.20 1.59
C LYS A 301 -16.76 -24.92 0.75
N LYS A 302 -15.74 -24.57 -0.04
CA LYS A 302 -15.80 -23.41 -0.95
C LYS A 302 -16.93 -23.53 -1.98
N ILE A 303 -17.14 -24.72 -2.54
CA ILE A 303 -18.28 -24.96 -3.46
C ILE A 303 -19.60 -24.72 -2.73
N SER A 304 -19.74 -25.21 -1.49
CA SER A 304 -20.94 -24.99 -0.68
C SER A 304 -21.17 -23.51 -0.36
N GLU A 305 -20.13 -22.76 -0.01
CA GLU A 305 -20.19 -21.32 0.26
C GLU A 305 -20.59 -20.53 -0.98
N LEU A 306 -19.98 -20.83 -2.14
CA LEU A 306 -20.33 -20.20 -3.41
C LEU A 306 -21.77 -20.54 -3.83
N ASN A 307 -22.22 -21.77 -3.64
CA ASN A 307 -23.60 -22.15 -3.93
C ASN A 307 -24.58 -21.40 -3.03
N ALA A 308 -24.26 -21.20 -1.75
CA ALA A 308 -25.10 -20.39 -0.85
C ALA A 308 -25.19 -18.93 -1.32
N GLN A 309 -24.07 -18.35 -1.77
CA GLN A 309 -24.06 -17.00 -2.35
C GLN A 309 -24.89 -16.92 -3.65
N ILE A 310 -24.76 -17.91 -4.53
CA ILE A 310 -25.57 -17.99 -5.76
C ILE A 310 -27.05 -18.06 -5.42
N SER A 311 -27.46 -18.90 -4.46
CA SER A 311 -28.86 -18.98 -4.03
C SER A 311 -29.38 -17.68 -3.42
N ALA A 312 -28.56 -16.97 -2.63
CA ALA A 312 -28.93 -15.67 -2.08
C ALA A 312 -29.15 -14.62 -3.19
N LEU A 313 -28.24 -14.58 -4.18
CA LEU A 313 -28.36 -13.68 -5.33
C LEU A 313 -29.58 -14.01 -6.19
N GLN A 314 -29.89 -15.29 -6.41
CA GLN A 314 -31.10 -15.72 -7.12
C GLN A 314 -32.38 -15.32 -6.38
N SER A 315 -32.38 -15.34 -5.05
CA SER A 315 -33.50 -14.84 -4.24
C SER A 315 -33.68 -13.33 -4.40
N GLN A 316 -32.58 -12.56 -4.37
CA GLN A 316 -32.61 -11.11 -4.58
C GLN A 316 -33.08 -10.75 -6.00
N GLU A 317 -32.61 -11.50 -7.00
CA GLU A 317 -33.06 -11.37 -8.39
C GLU A 317 -34.57 -11.62 -8.51
N SER A 318 -35.07 -12.71 -7.90
CA SER A 318 -36.51 -13.03 -7.90
C SER A 318 -37.35 -11.95 -7.22
N GLU A 319 -36.90 -11.43 -6.08
CA GLU A 319 -37.57 -10.33 -5.36
C GLU A 319 -37.60 -9.04 -6.20
N ALA A 320 -36.49 -8.70 -6.85
CA ALA A 320 -36.41 -7.53 -7.74
C ALA A 320 -37.34 -7.68 -8.95
N ILE A 321 -37.39 -8.88 -9.55
CA ILE A 321 -38.31 -9.19 -10.64
C ILE A 321 -39.76 -9.05 -10.19
N GLU A 322 -40.14 -9.60 -9.04
CA GLU A 322 -41.49 -9.52 -8.51
C GLU A 322 -41.92 -8.07 -8.24
N LYS A 323 -41.04 -7.25 -7.66
CA LYS A 323 -41.26 -5.80 -7.47
C LYS A 323 -41.41 -5.05 -8.80
N LEU A 324 -40.63 -5.39 -9.82
CA LEU A 324 -40.75 -4.77 -11.15
C LEU A 324 -42.04 -5.18 -11.86
N VAL A 325 -42.47 -6.42 -11.68
CA VAL A 325 -43.73 -6.92 -12.24
C VAL A 325 -44.93 -6.25 -11.55
N SER A 326 -44.89 -6.02 -10.23
CA SER A 326 -45.99 -5.38 -9.49
C SER A 326 -46.24 -3.92 -9.88
N VAL A 327 -45.21 -3.20 -10.33
CA VAL A 327 -45.32 -1.84 -10.87
C VAL A 327 -45.61 -1.78 -12.38
N GLY A 328 -45.89 -2.93 -13.02
CA GLY A 328 -46.28 -3.00 -14.43
C GLY A 328 -45.12 -3.01 -15.45
N GLU A 329 -43.87 -3.08 -14.99
CA GLU A 329 -42.65 -2.99 -15.82
C GLU A 329 -42.16 -4.35 -16.35
N LYS A 330 -43.09 -5.29 -16.56
CA LYS A 330 -42.79 -6.68 -16.98
C LYS A 330 -41.99 -6.77 -18.30
N LYS A 331 -42.20 -5.84 -19.24
CA LYS A 331 -41.52 -5.81 -20.53
C LYS A 331 -40.03 -5.45 -20.42
N ARG A 332 -39.63 -4.69 -19.40
CA ARG A 332 -38.23 -4.29 -19.19
C ARG A 332 -37.40 -5.41 -18.56
N VAL A 333 -38.01 -6.27 -17.75
CA VAL A 333 -37.37 -7.46 -17.17
C VAL A 333 -37.02 -8.50 -18.24
N GLN A 334 -37.95 -8.78 -19.17
CA GLN A 334 -37.74 -9.77 -20.24
C GLN A 334 -36.64 -9.39 -21.26
N GLY A 335 -36.27 -8.11 -21.31
CA GLY A 335 -35.21 -7.60 -22.20
C GLY A 335 -33.81 -7.58 -21.59
N LEU A 336 -33.66 -7.95 -20.31
CA LEU A 336 -32.36 -7.99 -19.63
C LEU A 336 -31.73 -9.37 -19.80
N HIS A 337 -30.80 -9.49 -20.74
CA HIS A 337 -29.82 -10.56 -20.78
C HIS A 337 -28.44 -9.97 -20.44
N VAL A 338 -27.74 -10.62 -19.51
CA VAL A 338 -26.36 -10.29 -19.11
C VAL A 338 -25.38 -11.23 -19.82
#